data_AF-A0A6P0WY89-F1
#
_entry.id   AF-A0A6P0WY89-F1
#
_cell.length_a   1.000
_cell.length_b   1.000
_cell.length_c   1.000
_cell.angle_alpha   90.00
_cell.angle_beta   90.00
_cell.angle_gamma   90.00
#
_symmetry.space_group_name_H-M   'P 1'
#
loop_
_entity.id
_entity.type
_entity.pdbx_description
1 polymer ?
#
loop_
_entity_poly.entity_id
_entity_poly.type
_entity_poly.pdbx_seq_one_letter_code
_entity_poly.pdbx_strand_id
1 'polypeptide(L)'
;MMEKLTKKTFFPSASCLLPPAFCLLAIYGCAKRVIPSTTVVKTEPVMKEELSQVKPLPGEQEAQNRWTPQLEAEFQMRAREAIKYYAGRGYGNTHGENEKRSYPFAMFDFLAGNQKQALEFLQSEDAEARDNRHTGGIDYYYSFTLKVQIRKYFFFGQFLNPDYRQRMFAGAKKWTEEDPKGRPHPIYGKGKGGNGWGPEVRGGWVDGRNTDNLRAMREVGVYLMAEETGNEDTRLLYKQKLHRYVWALYHIGMGEWDSENYLGHTFAAYLNLYDFAQDQEVKQLGKAALDWMAAAAALKYYRGGFGGPTKRDYGKGNVVYGSNTARLFSLYFGDVTSPNPKPERDIIHLITSNYRPPAAVVALARKQFDKPVEILATKPIYENWKPGGEEQPAYWETSFFSNTYQLGTVAAKFADGDVGTFKL
;
A
#
# COMPACT_ATOMS: atom_id res chain seq x y z
N MET A 1 34.73 51.00 -7.85
CA MET A 1 34.82 49.53 -7.58
C MET A 1 34.04 48.84 -8.69
N MET A 2 34.55 48.64 -9.90
CA MET A 2 35.82 47.98 -10.29
C MET A 2 35.96 46.55 -9.75
N GLU A 3 35.28 45.64 -10.45
CA GLU A 3 35.92 44.61 -11.30
C GLU A 3 36.95 43.66 -10.67
N LYS A 4 36.64 42.35 -10.69
CA LYS A 4 37.44 41.34 -11.43
C LYS A 4 36.74 39.99 -11.59
N LEU A 5 36.63 39.53 -12.84
CA LEU A 5 36.54 38.10 -13.17
C LEU A 5 37.92 37.46 -13.05
N THR A 6 37.96 36.15 -12.79
CA THR A 6 38.98 35.26 -13.38
C THR A 6 38.38 33.91 -13.77
N LYS A 7 38.34 33.65 -15.08
CA LYS A 7 38.26 32.28 -15.63
C LYS A 7 39.64 31.63 -15.53
N LYS A 8 39.70 30.29 -15.41
CA LYS A 8 40.79 29.49 -15.96
C LYS A 8 40.26 28.19 -16.57
N THR A 9 40.78 27.89 -17.75
CA THR A 9 40.53 26.69 -18.58
C THR A 9 41.86 26.29 -19.19
N PHE A 10 42.23 25.00 -19.18
CA PHE A 10 42.63 24.19 -20.35
C PHE A 10 43.36 22.86 -19.99
N PHE A 11 43.08 21.84 -20.83
CA PHE A 11 43.75 20.53 -21.05
C PHE A 11 45.02 20.68 -21.97
N PRO A 12 45.78 19.65 -22.48
CA PRO A 12 45.56 18.18 -22.67
C PRO A 12 46.67 17.30 -21.98
N SER A 13 47.08 16.06 -22.34
CA SER A 13 46.87 15.06 -23.44
C SER A 13 47.14 13.61 -22.92
N ALA A 14 46.55 12.50 -23.41
CA ALA A 14 46.76 11.72 -24.67
C ALA A 14 48.12 10.94 -24.71
N SER A 15 48.32 9.68 -25.17
CA SER A 15 47.50 8.64 -25.87
C SER A 15 48.16 7.22 -25.80
N CYS A 16 47.52 6.18 -26.38
CA CYS A 16 48.12 4.91 -26.94
C CYS A 16 48.61 3.79 -25.96
N LEU A 17 48.60 2.48 -26.26
CA LEU A 17 48.32 1.66 -27.48
C LEU A 17 47.85 0.20 -27.09
N LEU A 18 47.35 -0.59 -28.07
CA LEU A 18 46.90 -2.02 -27.95
C LEU A 18 47.92 -3.00 -28.64
N PRO A 19 47.61 -4.30 -28.95
CA PRO A 19 47.90 -5.54 -28.20
C PRO A 19 48.79 -6.49 -29.08
N PRO A 20 48.58 -7.83 -29.27
CA PRO A 20 48.19 -8.97 -28.41
C PRO A 20 49.22 -10.15 -28.42
N ALA A 21 48.98 -11.26 -27.71
CA ALA A 21 49.69 -12.55 -27.95
C ALA A 21 48.87 -13.81 -27.60
N PHE A 22 49.10 -14.89 -28.36
CA PHE A 22 48.47 -16.23 -28.28
C PHE A 22 49.11 -17.13 -27.19
N CYS A 23 48.36 -18.14 -26.67
CA CYS A 23 48.68 -19.57 -26.88
C CYS A 23 47.61 -20.56 -26.33
N LEU A 24 47.79 -21.85 -26.65
CA LEU A 24 46.77 -22.91 -26.63
C LEU A 24 46.96 -24.01 -25.52
N LEU A 25 45.87 -24.78 -25.33
CA LEU A 25 45.81 -26.26 -25.13
C LEU A 25 45.82 -26.94 -23.74
N ALA A 26 45.10 -28.07 -23.73
CA ALA A 26 45.21 -29.30 -22.90
C ALA A 26 44.41 -29.47 -21.58
N ILE A 27 43.13 -29.81 -21.75
CA ILE A 27 42.42 -31.01 -21.21
C ILE A 27 43.09 -31.80 -20.06
N TYR A 28 42.39 -31.97 -18.92
CA TYR A 28 42.18 -33.28 -18.27
C TYR A 28 40.89 -33.26 -17.41
N GLY A 29 40.19 -34.40 -17.34
CA GLY A 29 38.81 -34.48 -16.84
C GLY A 29 38.66 -34.77 -15.34
N CYS A 30 37.45 -34.50 -14.82
CA CYS A 30 36.95 -35.07 -13.57
C CYS A 30 35.45 -35.37 -13.71
N ALA A 31 35.09 -36.65 -13.58
CA ALA A 31 33.70 -37.09 -13.65
C ALA A 31 32.93 -36.61 -12.41
N LYS A 32 31.93 -35.74 -12.60
CA LYS A 32 31.00 -35.39 -11.53
C LYS A 32 30.04 -36.56 -11.28
N ARG A 33 30.11 -37.15 -10.08
CA ARG A 33 29.08 -38.06 -9.57
C ARG A 33 27.72 -37.37 -9.66
N VAL A 34 26.77 -38.01 -10.35
CA VAL A 34 25.36 -37.63 -10.28
C VAL A 34 24.84 -38.07 -8.92
N ILE A 35 24.51 -37.10 -8.07
CA ILE A 35 23.70 -37.36 -6.86
C ILE A 35 22.26 -37.50 -7.35
N PRO A 36 21.53 -38.57 -7.00
CA PRO A 36 20.14 -38.70 -7.40
C PRO A 36 19.30 -37.60 -6.75
N SER A 37 18.69 -36.75 -7.58
CA SER A 37 17.73 -35.75 -7.11
C SER A 37 16.53 -36.46 -6.51
N THR A 38 16.35 -36.36 -5.18
CA THR A 38 15.15 -36.84 -4.51
C THR A 38 13.93 -36.18 -5.15
N THR A 39 13.00 -36.99 -5.68
CA THR A 39 11.80 -36.48 -6.33
C THR A 39 10.92 -35.81 -5.28
N VAL A 40 10.96 -34.47 -5.21
CA VAL A 40 10.01 -33.71 -4.41
C VAL A 40 8.64 -33.93 -5.01
N VAL A 41 7.84 -34.77 -4.35
CA VAL A 41 6.43 -34.96 -4.67
C VAL A 41 5.76 -33.60 -4.46
N LYS A 42 5.50 -32.90 -5.56
CA LYS A 42 4.57 -31.76 -5.57
C LYS A 42 3.18 -32.31 -5.31
N THR A 43 2.79 -32.41 -4.05
CA THR A 43 1.39 -32.40 -3.69
C THR A 43 0.82 -31.06 -4.17
N GLU A 44 0.00 -31.10 -5.21
CA GLU A 44 -0.82 -29.93 -5.52
C GLU A 44 -1.66 -29.62 -4.28
N PRO A 45 -1.73 -28.36 -3.84
CA PRO A 45 -2.58 -28.00 -2.70
C PRO A 45 -4.02 -28.29 -3.10
N VAL A 46 -4.59 -29.34 -2.51
CA VAL A 46 -6.01 -29.65 -2.63
C VAL A 46 -6.77 -28.51 -1.96
N MET A 47 -7.15 -27.54 -2.77
CA MET A 47 -8.09 -26.50 -2.40
C MET A 47 -9.38 -27.18 -1.96
N LYS A 48 -9.59 -27.28 -0.65
CA LYS A 48 -10.92 -27.59 -0.12
C LYS A 48 -11.88 -26.52 -0.66
N GLU A 49 -13.06 -26.96 -1.10
CA GLU A 49 -14.13 -26.05 -1.54
C GLU A 49 -14.62 -25.11 -0.41
N GLU A 50 -14.19 -25.38 0.84
CA GLU A 50 -14.38 -24.58 2.05
C GLU A 50 -13.63 -23.22 2.10
N LEU A 51 -13.30 -22.63 0.95
CA LEU A 51 -13.02 -21.18 0.86
C LEU A 51 -14.18 -20.31 1.38
N SER A 52 -15.36 -20.91 1.57
CA SER A 52 -16.61 -20.32 2.04
C SER A 52 -16.65 -19.89 3.52
N GLN A 53 -15.67 -20.26 4.35
CA GLN A 53 -15.73 -20.02 5.80
C GLN A 53 -15.26 -18.62 6.23
N VAL A 54 -14.36 -17.97 5.49
CA VAL A 54 -13.89 -16.61 5.81
C VAL A 54 -14.78 -15.57 5.12
N LYS A 55 -15.99 -15.41 5.65
CA LYS A 55 -16.88 -14.30 5.26
C LYS A 55 -16.28 -12.99 5.78
N PRO A 56 -16.28 -11.89 4.99
CA PRO A 56 -15.85 -10.59 5.52
C PRO A 56 -16.83 -10.12 6.61
N LEU A 57 -16.36 -9.32 7.57
CA LEU A 57 -17.13 -8.96 8.77
C LEU A 57 -18.50 -8.36 8.40
N PRO A 58 -19.60 -8.81 9.04
CA PRO A 58 -20.95 -8.35 8.70
C PRO A 58 -21.06 -6.82 8.86
N GLY A 59 -21.26 -6.12 7.75
CA GLY A 59 -21.46 -4.67 7.72
C GLY A 59 -22.94 -4.30 7.59
N GLU A 60 -23.27 -3.07 7.95
CA GLU A 60 -24.62 -2.51 7.80
C GLU A 60 -25.01 -2.41 6.31
N GLN A 61 -26.14 -3.01 5.93
CA GLN A 61 -26.57 -3.16 4.53
C GLN A 61 -26.90 -1.84 3.83
N GLU A 62 -27.14 -0.77 4.59
CA GLU A 62 -27.44 0.57 4.06
C GLU A 62 -26.16 1.33 3.66
N ALA A 63 -25.03 1.05 4.32
CA ALA A 63 -23.74 1.65 4.01
C ALA A 63 -22.98 0.95 2.86
N GLN A 64 -23.50 -0.17 2.35
CA GLN A 64 -22.83 -0.97 1.32
C GLN A 64 -23.16 -0.52 -0.10
N ASN A 65 -22.12 -0.25 -0.90
CA ASN A 65 -22.25 -0.10 -2.35
C ASN A 65 -22.66 -1.45 -2.95
N ARG A 66 -23.91 -1.57 -3.39
CA ARG A 66 -24.46 -2.85 -3.90
C ARG A 66 -23.90 -3.18 -5.27
N TRP A 67 -23.33 -4.37 -5.40
CA TRP A 67 -22.90 -4.96 -6.67
C TRP A 67 -23.91 -5.97 -7.20
N THR A 68 -23.89 -6.20 -8.50
CA THR A 68 -24.64 -7.30 -9.11
C THR A 68 -23.97 -8.64 -8.77
N PRO A 69 -24.70 -9.77 -8.76
CA PRO A 69 -24.13 -11.09 -8.56
C PRO A 69 -22.98 -11.41 -9.54
N GLN A 70 -23.04 -10.87 -10.76
CA GLN A 70 -22.00 -11.02 -11.79
C GLN A 70 -20.70 -10.31 -11.40
N LEU A 71 -20.76 -9.03 -10.97
CA LEU A 71 -19.57 -8.29 -10.52
C LEU A 71 -18.92 -8.94 -9.30
N GLU A 72 -19.72 -9.45 -8.36
CA GLU A 72 -19.21 -10.17 -7.19
C GLU A 72 -18.57 -11.51 -7.60
N ALA A 73 -19.21 -12.30 -8.47
CA ALA A 73 -18.65 -13.57 -8.96
C ALA A 73 -17.31 -13.37 -9.71
N GLU A 74 -17.21 -12.32 -10.52
CA GLU A 74 -15.99 -11.89 -11.20
C GLU A 74 -14.87 -11.51 -10.21
N PHE A 75 -15.19 -10.74 -9.17
CA PHE A 75 -14.22 -10.38 -8.12
C PHE A 75 -13.76 -11.60 -7.33
N GLN A 76 -14.69 -12.48 -6.94
CA GLN A 76 -14.39 -13.71 -6.22
C GLN A 76 -13.52 -14.66 -7.06
N MET A 77 -13.67 -14.69 -8.38
CA MET A 77 -12.77 -15.42 -9.29
C MET A 77 -11.34 -14.88 -9.19
N ARG A 78 -11.14 -13.58 -9.38
CA ARG A 78 -9.83 -12.91 -9.30
C ARG A 78 -9.22 -13.00 -7.88
N ALA A 79 -10.04 -12.99 -6.84
CA ALA A 79 -9.62 -13.20 -5.45
C ALA A 79 -9.03 -14.60 -5.23
N ARG A 80 -9.67 -15.65 -5.79
CA ARG A 80 -9.14 -17.03 -5.73
C ARG A 80 -7.82 -17.18 -6.47
N GLU A 81 -7.65 -16.53 -7.62
CA GLU A 81 -6.37 -16.50 -8.35
C GLU A 81 -5.26 -15.85 -7.52
N ALA A 82 -5.57 -14.74 -6.81
CA ALA A 82 -4.64 -14.10 -5.90
C ALA A 82 -4.25 -14.98 -4.70
N ILE A 83 -5.21 -15.64 -4.06
CA ILE A 83 -4.95 -16.59 -2.97
C ILE A 83 -4.07 -17.75 -3.46
N LYS A 84 -4.42 -18.36 -4.60
CA LYS A 84 -3.64 -19.44 -5.23
C LYS A 84 -2.22 -18.99 -5.62
N TYR A 85 -2.04 -17.74 -6.04
CA TYR A 85 -0.72 -17.21 -6.37
C TYR A 85 0.23 -17.21 -5.17
N TYR A 86 -0.26 -16.89 -3.98
CA TYR A 86 0.53 -16.74 -2.75
C TYR A 86 0.62 -18.00 -1.88
N ALA A 87 -0.28 -18.96 -2.06
CA ALA A 87 -0.29 -20.24 -1.35
C ALA A 87 1.09 -20.94 -1.35
N GLY A 88 1.52 -21.43 -0.18
CA GLY A 88 2.77 -22.16 0.03
C GLY A 88 4.05 -21.35 -0.14
N ARG A 89 3.99 -20.02 -0.27
CA ARG A 89 5.20 -19.17 -0.38
C ARG A 89 5.78 -18.85 0.99
N GLY A 90 7.10 -18.98 1.12
CA GLY A 90 7.83 -18.55 2.31
C GLY A 90 7.63 -17.05 2.61
N TYR A 91 7.31 -16.75 3.86
CA TYR A 91 6.87 -15.41 4.28
C TYR A 91 8.04 -14.41 4.38
N GLY A 92 9.20 -14.84 4.89
CA GLY A 92 10.38 -14.01 5.12
C GLY A 92 10.65 -13.83 6.61
N ASN A 93 10.81 -12.58 7.06
CA ASN A 93 11.03 -12.23 8.46
C ASN A 93 10.23 -10.98 8.86
N THR A 94 10.20 -10.70 10.17
CA THR A 94 9.53 -9.57 10.84
C THR A 94 10.49 -8.43 11.21
N HIS A 95 11.63 -8.29 10.50
CA HIS A 95 12.58 -7.21 10.78
C HIS A 95 12.28 -5.96 9.95
N GLY A 96 12.10 -4.83 10.62
CA GLY A 96 11.82 -3.55 10.02
C GLY A 96 10.57 -3.56 9.14
N GLU A 97 10.61 -2.78 8.06
CA GLU A 97 9.52 -2.72 7.09
C GLU A 97 9.27 -4.05 6.32
N ASN A 98 9.95 -5.18 6.59
CA ASN A 98 9.73 -6.44 5.86
C ASN A 98 8.33 -7.03 6.11
N GLU A 99 7.72 -6.78 7.27
CA GLU A 99 6.36 -7.20 7.61
C GLU A 99 5.31 -6.75 6.57
N LYS A 100 5.53 -5.60 5.92
CA LYS A 100 4.68 -5.09 4.82
C LYS A 100 4.57 -6.03 3.63
N ARG A 101 5.41 -7.08 3.58
CA ARG A 101 5.33 -8.21 2.64
C ARG A 101 5.05 -9.53 3.38
N SER A 102 5.72 -9.76 4.51
CA SER A 102 5.66 -11.06 5.19
C SER A 102 4.26 -11.38 5.75
N TYR A 103 3.57 -10.42 6.38
CA TYR A 103 2.24 -10.67 6.93
C TYR A 103 1.15 -10.87 5.87
N PRO A 104 1.07 -10.07 4.77
CA PRO A 104 0.15 -10.38 3.69
C PRO A 104 0.36 -11.79 3.11
N PHE A 105 1.60 -12.26 2.99
CA PHE A 105 1.88 -13.61 2.48
C PHE A 105 1.32 -14.69 3.42
N ALA A 106 1.55 -14.58 4.73
CA ALA A 106 0.96 -15.50 5.71
C ALA A 106 -0.57 -15.42 5.74
N MET A 107 -1.17 -14.23 5.62
CA MET A 107 -2.62 -14.06 5.53
C MET A 107 -3.22 -14.72 4.27
N PHE A 108 -2.56 -14.63 3.12
CA PHE A 108 -2.97 -15.38 1.93
C PHE A 108 -2.88 -16.88 2.13
N ASP A 109 -1.81 -17.35 2.78
CA ASP A 109 -1.58 -18.78 3.00
C ASP A 109 -2.58 -19.37 4.00
N PHE A 110 -3.02 -18.57 4.98
CA PHE A 110 -4.17 -18.87 5.84
C PHE A 110 -5.44 -19.06 5.00
N LEU A 111 -5.76 -18.12 4.09
CA LEU A 111 -6.92 -18.22 3.20
C LEU A 111 -6.82 -19.39 2.19
N ALA A 112 -5.60 -19.83 1.86
CA ALA A 112 -5.36 -21.00 1.03
C ALA A 112 -5.53 -22.35 1.79
N GLY A 113 -5.76 -22.31 3.10
CA GLY A 113 -5.97 -23.48 3.96
C GLY A 113 -4.78 -23.87 4.82
N ASN A 114 -3.61 -23.24 4.68
CA ASN A 114 -2.40 -23.52 5.47
C ASN A 114 -2.42 -22.81 6.83
N GLN A 115 -3.58 -22.82 7.49
CA GLN A 115 -3.90 -21.99 8.65
C GLN A 115 -2.89 -22.12 9.79
N LYS A 116 -2.49 -23.34 10.15
CA LYS A 116 -1.55 -23.57 11.27
C LYS A 116 -0.21 -22.85 11.04
N GLN A 117 0.42 -23.06 9.88
CA GLN A 117 1.72 -22.47 9.56
C GLN A 117 1.64 -20.94 9.45
N ALA A 118 0.56 -20.44 8.84
CA ALA A 118 0.30 -19.01 8.74
C ALA A 118 0.11 -18.34 10.11
N LEU A 119 -0.66 -18.96 11.02
CA LEU A 119 -0.89 -18.46 12.37
C LEU A 119 0.39 -18.50 13.21
N GLU A 120 1.17 -19.58 13.14
CA GLU A 120 2.49 -19.69 13.80
C GLU A 120 3.42 -18.53 13.42
N PHE A 121 3.41 -18.08 12.17
CA PHE A 121 4.16 -16.90 11.74
C PHE A 121 3.49 -15.57 12.13
N LEU A 122 2.17 -15.43 11.98
CA LEU A 122 1.45 -14.19 12.29
C LEU A 122 1.55 -13.83 13.79
N GLN A 123 1.70 -14.83 14.65
CA GLN A 123 1.83 -14.69 16.10
C GLN A 123 3.25 -14.92 16.64
N SER A 124 4.28 -14.98 15.77
CA SER A 124 5.66 -15.07 16.24
C SER A 124 6.08 -13.82 17.01
N GLU A 125 7.18 -13.90 17.75
CA GLU A 125 7.81 -12.71 18.32
C GLU A 125 8.43 -11.85 17.21
N ASP A 126 8.24 -10.54 17.29
CA ASP A 126 8.77 -9.60 16.29
C ASP A 126 10.29 -9.51 16.41
N ALA A 127 11.01 -9.43 15.29
CA ALA A 127 12.48 -9.45 15.31
C ALA A 127 13.09 -8.25 16.07
N GLU A 128 12.31 -7.19 16.27
CA GLU A 128 12.67 -5.97 17.01
C GLU A 128 11.90 -5.86 18.35
N ALA A 129 11.38 -6.96 18.89
CA ALA A 129 10.63 -7.00 20.16
C ALA A 129 11.38 -6.37 21.35
N ARG A 130 12.73 -6.36 21.34
CA ARG A 130 13.57 -5.66 22.32
C ARG A 130 13.29 -4.15 22.36
N ASP A 131 13.10 -3.54 21.21
CA ASP A 131 12.88 -2.10 21.09
C ASP A 131 11.41 -1.78 21.37
N ASN A 132 10.52 -2.67 20.91
CA ASN A 132 9.08 -2.66 21.16
C ASN A 132 8.67 -3.19 22.55
N ARG A 133 9.59 -3.34 23.52
CA ARG A 133 9.25 -3.83 24.89
C ARG A 133 8.18 -2.97 25.59
N HIS A 134 8.11 -1.69 25.25
CA HIS A 134 7.14 -0.74 25.79
C HIS A 134 5.69 -1.06 25.35
N THR A 135 5.52 -1.66 24.16
CA THR A 135 4.25 -2.20 23.63
C THR A 135 4.14 -3.73 23.80
N GLY A 136 4.89 -4.32 24.74
CA GLY A 136 4.85 -5.76 24.99
C GLY A 136 5.54 -6.63 23.93
N GLY A 137 6.42 -6.03 23.12
CA GLY A 137 7.15 -6.69 22.03
C GLY A 137 6.44 -6.64 20.67
N ILE A 138 5.29 -5.95 20.56
CA ILE A 138 4.52 -5.82 19.31
C ILE A 138 4.95 -4.57 18.53
N ASP A 139 5.30 -4.73 17.26
CA ASP A 139 5.60 -3.60 16.37
C ASP A 139 4.35 -2.78 16.00
N TYR A 140 4.31 -1.56 16.54
CA TYR A 140 3.41 -0.50 16.13
C TYR A 140 4.16 0.72 15.55
N TYR A 141 5.47 0.60 15.31
CA TYR A 141 6.30 1.72 14.90
C TYR A 141 6.21 1.99 13.40
N TYR A 142 6.42 0.98 12.55
CA TYR A 142 6.54 1.21 11.11
C TYR A 142 5.18 1.46 10.43
N SER A 143 4.97 2.66 9.88
CA SER A 143 3.71 3.00 9.21
C SER A 143 3.35 2.06 8.06
N PHE A 144 4.33 1.49 7.33
CA PHE A 144 4.06 0.50 6.28
C PHE A 144 3.49 -0.84 6.79
N THR A 145 3.73 -1.20 8.05
CA THR A 145 3.33 -2.48 8.65
C THR A 145 1.99 -2.34 9.36
N LEU A 146 1.70 -1.16 9.93
CA LEU A 146 0.48 -0.86 10.68
C LEU A 146 -0.82 -1.31 10.01
N LYS A 147 -1.08 -1.01 8.73
CA LYS A 147 -2.31 -1.49 8.06
C LYS A 147 -2.50 -3.01 8.21
N VAL A 148 -1.42 -3.78 8.16
CA VAL A 148 -1.47 -5.23 8.24
C VAL A 148 -1.56 -5.68 9.70
N GLN A 149 -0.84 -5.04 10.63
CA GLN A 149 -0.98 -5.29 12.07
C GLN A 149 -2.42 -5.04 12.58
N ILE A 150 -3.06 -3.97 12.11
CA ILE A 150 -4.48 -3.67 12.39
C ILE A 150 -5.39 -4.79 11.87
N ARG A 151 -5.23 -5.20 10.60
CA ARG A 151 -6.04 -6.30 10.05
C ARG A 151 -5.73 -7.65 10.71
N LYS A 152 -4.48 -7.88 11.14
CA LYS A 152 -4.06 -9.03 11.93
C LYS A 152 -4.83 -9.10 13.25
N TYR A 153 -4.98 -7.98 13.93
CA TYR A 153 -5.74 -7.88 15.17
C TYR A 153 -7.27 -8.00 14.96
N PHE A 154 -7.88 -7.14 14.14
CA PHE A 154 -9.34 -7.06 14.05
C PHE A 154 -9.99 -8.19 13.23
N PHE A 155 -9.35 -8.64 12.14
CA PHE A 155 -9.91 -9.66 11.25
C PHE A 155 -9.42 -11.07 11.61
N PHE A 156 -8.10 -11.24 11.67
CA PHE A 156 -7.47 -12.53 11.94
C PHE A 156 -7.38 -12.85 13.44
N GLY A 157 -7.61 -11.88 14.34
CA GLY A 157 -7.44 -12.04 15.78
C GLY A 157 -8.34 -13.10 16.42
N GLN A 158 -9.47 -13.43 15.80
CA GLN A 158 -10.33 -14.55 16.21
C GLN A 158 -9.67 -15.93 16.03
N PHE A 159 -8.60 -16.02 15.24
CA PHE A 159 -7.83 -17.24 14.97
C PHE A 159 -6.45 -17.26 15.65
N LEU A 160 -5.97 -16.11 16.15
CA LEU A 160 -4.70 -16.01 16.88
C LEU A 160 -4.83 -16.65 18.27
N ASN A 161 -3.70 -17.05 18.86
CA ASN A 161 -3.67 -17.43 20.26
C ASN A 161 -4.24 -16.29 21.15
N PRO A 162 -5.17 -16.57 22.08
CA PRO A 162 -5.81 -15.55 22.92
C PRO A 162 -4.82 -14.68 23.72
N ASP A 163 -3.75 -15.26 24.25
CA ASP A 163 -2.72 -14.53 25.01
C ASP A 163 -1.92 -13.60 24.10
N TYR A 164 -1.65 -14.01 22.85
CA TYR A 164 -1.02 -13.14 21.86
C TYR A 164 -1.94 -11.97 21.49
N ARG A 165 -3.25 -12.23 21.28
CA ARG A 165 -4.23 -11.16 21.02
C ARG A 165 -4.34 -10.20 22.21
N GLN A 166 -4.37 -10.72 23.43
CA GLN A 166 -4.38 -9.90 24.65
C GLN A 166 -3.10 -9.09 24.80
N ARG A 167 -1.94 -9.62 24.38
CA ARG A 167 -0.67 -8.89 24.31
C ARG A 167 -0.71 -7.75 23.29
N MET A 168 -1.32 -7.95 22.12
CA MET A 168 -1.59 -6.87 21.16
C MET A 168 -2.47 -5.79 21.79
N PHE A 169 -3.60 -6.15 22.40
CA PHE A 169 -4.49 -5.20 23.08
C PHE A 169 -3.76 -4.39 24.18
N ALA A 170 -3.01 -5.06 25.05
CA ALA A 170 -2.26 -4.42 26.13
C ALA A 170 -1.12 -3.51 25.60
N GLY A 171 -0.47 -3.91 24.50
CA GLY A 171 0.53 -3.10 23.79
C GLY A 171 -0.09 -1.85 23.17
N ALA A 172 -1.18 -2.02 22.42
CA ALA A 172 -1.98 -0.96 21.83
C ALA A 172 -2.51 0.06 22.86
N LYS A 173 -2.94 -0.42 24.03
CA LYS A 173 -3.45 0.43 25.12
C LYS A 173 -2.37 1.35 25.67
N LYS A 174 -1.12 0.88 25.79
CA LYS A 174 0.02 1.73 26.16
C LYS A 174 0.45 2.64 25.00
N TRP A 175 0.40 2.13 23.77
CA TRP A 175 0.78 2.85 22.56
C TRP A 175 -0.08 4.09 22.30
N THR A 176 -1.37 4.00 22.62
CA THR A 176 -2.38 5.04 22.34
C THR A 176 -2.80 5.85 23.57
N GLU A 177 -2.14 5.65 24.72
CA GLU A 177 -2.36 6.39 25.98
C GLU A 177 -2.22 7.91 25.82
N GLU A 178 -1.31 8.34 24.93
CA GLU A 178 -1.15 9.71 24.44
C GLU A 178 -0.76 9.66 22.95
N ASP A 179 -0.68 10.79 22.23
CA ASP A 179 -0.34 10.82 20.79
C ASP A 179 1.05 10.19 20.51
N PRO A 180 1.12 8.99 19.89
CA PRO A 180 2.39 8.28 19.71
C PRO A 180 3.32 8.97 18.70
N LYS A 181 2.81 9.88 17.85
CA LYS A 181 3.60 10.62 16.86
C LYS A 181 4.43 11.72 17.54
N GLY A 182 3.99 12.23 18.69
CA GLY A 182 4.73 13.21 19.49
C GLY A 182 5.66 12.60 20.55
N ARG A 183 5.36 11.37 20.98
CA ARG A 183 5.99 10.68 22.11
C ARG A 183 7.42 10.20 21.79
N PRO A 184 8.48 10.61 22.52
CA PRO A 184 9.84 10.12 22.29
C PRO A 184 9.97 8.60 22.51
N HIS A 185 10.77 7.92 21.69
CA HIS A 185 10.99 6.46 21.82
C HIS A 185 11.68 6.14 23.15
N PRO A 186 11.30 5.09 23.91
CA PRO A 186 11.84 4.86 25.25
C PRO A 186 13.34 4.53 25.27
N ILE A 187 13.89 4.01 24.16
CA ILE A 187 15.32 3.69 24.03
C ILE A 187 16.08 4.77 23.23
N TYR A 188 15.41 5.43 22.29
CA TYR A 188 16.07 6.27 21.26
C TYR A 188 15.68 7.75 21.31
N GLY A 189 14.76 8.14 22.20
CA GLY A 189 14.28 9.51 22.35
C GLY A 189 13.72 10.08 21.04
N LYS A 190 14.36 11.14 20.54
CA LYS A 190 14.03 11.79 19.26
C LYS A 190 14.78 11.20 18.04
N GLY A 191 15.52 10.11 18.24
CA GLY A 191 16.40 9.52 17.23
C GLY A 191 17.70 10.31 17.05
N LYS A 192 18.72 9.67 16.45
CA LYS A 192 20.02 10.31 16.18
C LYS A 192 20.07 11.18 14.91
N GLY A 193 19.00 11.15 14.10
CA GLY A 193 18.96 11.80 12.78
C GLY A 193 19.80 11.07 11.72
N GLY A 194 19.91 11.69 10.53
CA GLY A 194 20.65 11.15 9.39
C GLY A 194 19.84 10.22 8.47
N ASN A 195 20.53 9.24 7.88
CA ASN A 195 19.96 8.27 6.94
C ASN A 195 19.37 7.06 7.67
N GLY A 196 18.21 6.58 7.22
CA GLY A 196 17.46 5.48 7.83
C GLY A 196 16.05 5.87 8.26
N TRP A 197 15.26 4.89 8.70
CA TRP A 197 13.82 5.05 9.01
C TRP A 197 13.37 4.38 10.30
N GLY A 198 14.22 3.54 10.92
CA GLY A 198 13.92 2.94 12.22
C GLY A 198 13.92 3.96 13.37
N PRO A 199 13.45 3.54 14.55
CA PRO A 199 13.29 4.43 15.70
C PRO A 199 14.63 4.92 16.25
N GLU A 200 15.74 4.24 15.96
CA GLU A 200 17.10 4.67 16.28
C GLU A 200 17.55 5.91 15.48
N VAL A 201 16.97 6.12 14.30
CA VAL A 201 17.23 7.30 13.45
C VAL A 201 16.18 8.38 13.65
N ARG A 202 14.90 8.02 13.78
CA ARG A 202 13.77 8.98 13.77
C ARG A 202 13.11 9.22 15.14
N GLY A 203 13.37 8.38 16.13
CA GLY A 203 12.65 8.40 17.40
C GLY A 203 11.16 8.14 17.23
N GLY A 204 10.35 8.56 18.21
CA GLY A 204 8.90 8.40 18.17
C GLY A 204 8.40 7.04 18.67
N TRP A 205 7.12 6.94 19.03
CA TRP A 205 6.42 5.65 19.22
C TRP A 205 5.73 5.16 17.93
N VAL A 206 5.73 6.00 16.90
CA VAL A 206 5.31 5.64 15.54
C VAL A 206 6.05 6.51 14.52
N ASP A 207 6.29 5.94 13.34
CA ASP A 207 6.88 6.63 12.19
C ASP A 207 6.17 7.96 11.88
N GLY A 208 6.90 9.06 12.07
CA GLY A 208 6.42 10.43 11.95
C GLY A 208 6.31 10.98 10.53
N ARG A 209 6.69 10.21 9.49
CA ARG A 209 6.64 10.65 8.07
C ARG A 209 5.22 11.04 7.62
N ASN A 210 5.12 11.98 6.68
CA ASN A 210 3.86 12.61 6.27
C ASN A 210 3.52 12.48 4.77
N THR A 211 4.08 11.50 4.05
CA THR A 211 3.45 11.10 2.77
C THR A 211 2.08 10.49 3.05
N ASP A 212 1.11 10.67 2.15
CA ASP A 212 -0.30 10.31 2.43
C ASP A 212 -0.46 8.84 2.81
N ASN A 213 0.24 7.93 2.13
CA ASN A 213 0.20 6.52 2.45
C ASN A 213 0.64 6.23 3.90
N LEU A 214 1.77 6.79 4.35
CA LEU A 214 2.31 6.57 5.70
C LEU A 214 1.43 7.22 6.75
N ARG A 215 0.98 8.44 6.46
CA ARG A 215 0.04 9.16 7.30
C ARG A 215 -1.27 8.38 7.47
N ALA A 216 -1.86 7.86 6.40
CA ALA A 216 -3.12 7.11 6.47
C ALA A 216 -2.96 5.82 7.27
N MET A 217 -1.90 5.04 7.03
CA MET A 217 -1.65 3.81 7.78
C MET A 217 -1.42 4.08 9.28
N ARG A 218 -0.70 5.15 9.63
CA ARG A 218 -0.57 5.62 11.02
C ARG A 218 -1.89 6.07 11.62
N GLU A 219 -2.59 6.98 10.97
CA GLU A 219 -3.73 7.68 11.58
C GLU A 219 -4.95 6.78 11.71
N VAL A 220 -5.20 5.90 10.73
CA VAL A 220 -6.21 4.84 10.88
C VAL A 220 -5.79 3.84 11.97
N GLY A 221 -4.51 3.44 12.01
CA GLY A 221 -4.05 2.45 13.00
C GLY A 221 -4.12 2.94 14.44
N VAL A 222 -3.70 4.18 14.68
CA VAL A 222 -3.81 4.81 16.01
C VAL A 222 -5.28 5.05 16.37
N TYR A 223 -6.12 5.52 15.44
CA TYR A 223 -7.56 5.71 15.70
C TYR A 223 -8.22 4.40 16.17
N LEU A 224 -8.11 3.33 15.39
CA LEU A 224 -8.80 2.07 15.66
C LEU A 224 -8.31 1.43 16.96
N MET A 225 -7.01 1.52 17.25
CA MET A 225 -6.45 1.00 18.51
C MET A 225 -6.81 1.87 19.73
N ALA A 226 -6.94 3.19 19.57
CA ALA A 226 -7.41 4.06 20.64
C ALA A 226 -8.89 3.83 20.95
N GLU A 227 -9.71 3.62 19.92
CA GLU A 227 -11.12 3.23 20.03
C GLU A 227 -11.29 1.88 20.74
N GLU A 228 -10.60 0.83 20.28
CA GLU A 228 -10.63 -0.51 20.87
C GLU A 228 -10.20 -0.52 22.35
N THR A 229 -9.22 0.31 22.72
CA THR A 229 -8.62 0.29 24.08
C THR A 229 -9.19 1.30 25.06
N GLY A 230 -10.12 2.16 24.60
CA GLY A 230 -10.81 3.17 25.40
C GLY A 230 -9.99 4.44 25.68
N ASN A 231 -8.96 4.72 24.88
CA ASN A 231 -8.09 5.89 25.05
C ASN A 231 -8.69 7.12 24.33
N GLU A 232 -9.69 7.73 24.97
CA GLU A 232 -10.60 8.70 24.34
C GLU A 232 -9.92 9.95 23.79
N ASP A 233 -8.97 10.56 24.50
CA ASP A 233 -8.29 11.78 24.04
C ASP A 233 -7.54 11.54 22.71
N THR A 234 -6.84 10.41 22.62
CA THR A 234 -6.16 9.98 21.40
C THR A 234 -7.17 9.62 20.31
N ARG A 235 -8.28 8.95 20.64
CA ARG A 235 -9.38 8.62 19.69
C ARG A 235 -9.94 9.89 19.07
N LEU A 236 -10.31 10.89 19.87
CA LEU A 236 -10.89 12.16 19.42
C LEU A 236 -9.89 12.99 18.60
N LEU A 237 -8.63 13.09 19.03
CA LEU A 237 -7.57 13.76 18.27
C LEU A 237 -7.39 13.14 16.88
N TYR A 238 -7.41 11.81 16.79
CA TYR A 238 -7.24 11.12 15.52
C TYR A 238 -8.53 11.12 14.66
N LYS A 239 -9.72 11.14 15.28
CA LYS A 239 -10.99 11.41 14.57
C LYS A 239 -10.95 12.75 13.83
N GLN A 240 -10.47 13.81 14.49
CA GLN A 240 -10.31 15.13 13.87
C GLN A 240 -9.31 15.11 12.70
N LYS A 241 -8.15 14.44 12.86
CA LYS A 241 -7.14 14.28 11.79
C LYS A 241 -7.70 13.54 10.56
N LEU A 242 -8.49 12.49 10.79
CA LEU A 242 -9.18 11.72 9.74
C LEU A 242 -10.24 12.57 9.04
N HIS A 243 -11.15 13.20 9.79
CA HIS A 243 -12.18 14.09 9.23
C HIS A 243 -11.57 15.19 8.35
N ARG A 244 -10.52 15.87 8.84
CA ARG A 244 -9.83 16.94 8.10
C ARG A 244 -9.19 16.44 6.80
N TYR A 245 -8.68 15.20 6.76
CA TYR A 245 -8.15 14.63 5.51
C TYR A 245 -9.26 14.27 4.52
N VAL A 246 -10.31 13.59 4.97
CA VAL A 246 -11.43 13.22 4.09
C VAL A 246 -12.11 14.46 3.54
N TRP A 247 -12.27 15.51 4.35
CA TRP A 247 -12.68 16.83 3.85
C TRP A 247 -11.73 17.36 2.76
N ALA A 248 -10.41 17.30 2.97
CA ALA A 248 -9.43 17.76 1.99
C ALA A 248 -9.49 16.98 0.66
N LEU A 249 -9.76 15.67 0.69
CA LEU A 249 -9.97 14.85 -0.52
C LEU A 249 -11.09 15.43 -1.40
N TYR A 250 -12.24 15.73 -0.80
CA TYR A 250 -13.40 16.26 -1.53
C TYR A 250 -13.29 17.75 -1.85
N HIS A 251 -12.51 18.52 -1.07
CA HIS A 251 -12.33 19.96 -1.29
C HIS A 251 -11.31 20.27 -2.39
N ILE A 252 -10.14 19.63 -2.37
CA ILE A 252 -9.02 19.93 -3.27
C ILE A 252 -8.24 18.68 -3.75
N GLY A 253 -8.38 17.54 -3.07
CA GLY A 253 -7.79 16.26 -3.45
C GLY A 253 -6.72 15.72 -2.48
N MET A 254 -6.01 14.70 -2.95
CA MET A 254 -4.93 14.00 -2.25
C MET A 254 -3.57 14.61 -2.60
N GLY A 255 -2.64 14.72 -1.65
CA GLY A 255 -1.31 15.31 -1.89
C GLY A 255 -0.36 14.38 -2.66
N GLU A 256 -0.44 13.07 -2.39
CA GLU A 256 0.17 11.97 -3.15
C GLU A 256 -0.76 11.46 -4.26
N TRP A 257 -1.39 12.40 -4.97
CA TRP A 257 -2.47 12.14 -5.93
C TRP A 257 -2.12 11.08 -6.99
N ASP A 258 -3.11 10.23 -7.26
CA ASP A 258 -3.11 9.24 -8.33
C ASP A 258 -1.84 8.39 -8.38
N SER A 259 -1.23 8.11 -7.22
CA SER A 259 0.05 7.42 -7.23
C SER A 259 -0.09 6.00 -7.74
N GLU A 260 0.61 5.70 -8.85
CA GLU A 260 0.67 4.37 -9.44
C GLU A 260 1.31 3.33 -8.48
N ASN A 261 2.03 3.80 -7.46
CA ASN A 261 2.81 2.98 -6.54
C ASN A 261 2.26 2.95 -5.10
N TYR A 262 1.65 4.05 -4.64
CA TYR A 262 1.31 4.25 -3.22
C TYR A 262 -0.19 4.40 -2.94
N LEU A 263 -1.05 4.69 -3.93
CA LEU A 263 -2.49 4.83 -3.73
C LEU A 263 -3.11 3.57 -3.11
N GLY A 264 -2.67 2.38 -3.54
CA GLY A 264 -3.08 1.11 -2.95
C GLY A 264 -2.77 0.97 -1.46
N HIS A 265 -1.67 1.55 -0.96
CA HIS A 265 -1.31 1.53 0.46
C HIS A 265 -2.22 2.45 1.30
N THR A 266 -2.57 3.63 0.79
CA THR A 266 -3.56 4.53 1.39
C THR A 266 -4.94 3.88 1.42
N PHE A 267 -5.34 3.26 0.30
CA PHE A 267 -6.61 2.56 0.16
C PHE A 267 -6.74 1.39 1.16
N ALA A 268 -5.70 0.57 1.29
CA ALA A 268 -5.65 -0.54 2.25
C ALA A 268 -5.74 -0.09 3.72
N ALA A 269 -5.27 1.12 4.05
CA ALA A 269 -5.50 1.72 5.37
C ALA A 269 -6.98 2.06 5.57
N TYR A 270 -7.61 2.78 4.65
CA TYR A 270 -9.01 3.17 4.78
C TYR A 270 -10.00 1.99 4.73
N LEU A 271 -9.64 0.87 4.10
CA LEU A 271 -10.39 -0.39 4.21
C LEU A 271 -10.48 -0.89 5.66
N ASN A 272 -9.42 -0.72 6.46
CA ASN A 272 -9.48 -1.05 7.88
C ASN A 272 -10.41 -0.08 8.64
N LEU A 273 -10.41 1.21 8.29
CA LEU A 273 -11.28 2.18 8.95
C LEU A 273 -12.77 1.87 8.68
N TYR A 274 -13.09 1.53 7.43
CA TYR A 274 -14.44 1.12 7.03
C TYR A 274 -14.86 -0.22 7.66
N ASP A 275 -13.98 -1.23 7.69
CA ASP A 275 -14.32 -2.56 8.20
C ASP A 275 -14.42 -2.60 9.74
N PHE A 276 -13.64 -1.79 10.48
CA PHE A 276 -13.42 -1.98 11.92
C PHE A 276 -13.82 -0.81 12.82
N ALA A 277 -14.12 0.39 12.31
CA ALA A 277 -14.50 1.51 13.17
C ALA A 277 -15.87 1.25 13.85
N GLN A 278 -15.93 1.48 15.16
CA GLN A 278 -17.14 1.38 15.96
C GLN A 278 -17.98 2.67 15.86
N ASP A 279 -17.33 3.83 15.88
CA ASP A 279 -17.94 5.13 15.61
C ASP A 279 -18.45 5.21 14.16
N GLN A 280 -19.77 5.37 14.00
CA GLN A 280 -20.41 5.35 12.68
C GLN A 280 -20.03 6.54 11.81
N GLU A 281 -19.75 7.71 12.39
CA GLU A 281 -19.26 8.86 11.64
C GLU A 281 -17.90 8.53 11.02
N VAL A 282 -17.02 7.89 11.79
CA VAL A 282 -15.67 7.52 11.33
C VAL A 282 -15.71 6.37 10.32
N LYS A 283 -16.64 5.41 10.46
CA LYS A 283 -16.92 4.41 9.43
C LYS A 283 -17.34 5.05 8.10
N GLN A 284 -18.23 6.05 8.14
CA GLN A 284 -18.65 6.79 6.95
C GLN A 284 -17.54 7.66 6.35
N LEU A 285 -16.67 8.28 7.17
CA LEU A 285 -15.44 8.92 6.69
C LEU A 285 -14.53 7.91 5.97
N GLY A 286 -14.42 6.68 6.50
CA GLY A 286 -13.75 5.56 5.84
C GLY A 286 -14.34 5.24 4.47
N LYS A 287 -15.66 5.10 4.38
CA LYS A 287 -16.37 4.87 3.11
C LYS A 287 -16.13 6.00 2.11
N ALA A 288 -16.29 7.25 2.51
CA ALA A 288 -16.12 8.41 1.65
C ALA A 288 -14.68 8.50 1.08
N ALA A 289 -13.66 8.25 1.91
CA ALA A 289 -12.28 8.18 1.44
C ALA A 289 -12.08 7.07 0.37
N LEU A 290 -12.68 5.90 0.56
CA LEU A 290 -12.61 4.77 -0.37
C LEU A 290 -13.37 5.02 -1.67
N ASP A 291 -14.56 5.63 -1.60
CA ASP A 291 -15.36 6.00 -2.79
C ASP A 291 -14.58 7.02 -3.65
N TRP A 292 -14.01 8.06 -3.01
CA TRP A 292 -13.19 9.07 -3.67
C TRP A 292 -11.93 8.47 -4.31
N MET A 293 -11.15 7.67 -3.56
CA MET A 293 -9.93 7.05 -4.07
C MET A 293 -10.21 6.04 -5.19
N ALA A 294 -11.34 5.31 -5.11
CA ALA A 294 -11.74 4.40 -6.18
C ALA A 294 -12.15 5.18 -7.45
N ALA A 295 -12.85 6.32 -7.33
CA ALA A 295 -13.18 7.18 -8.46
C ALA A 295 -11.92 7.77 -9.12
N ALA A 296 -10.98 8.28 -8.32
CA ALA A 296 -9.69 8.78 -8.80
C ALA A 296 -8.88 7.67 -9.52
N ALA A 297 -8.83 6.46 -8.95
CA ALA A 297 -8.19 5.32 -9.59
C ALA A 297 -8.90 4.90 -10.89
N ALA A 298 -10.23 4.87 -10.92
CA ALA A 298 -11.03 4.50 -12.10
C ALA A 298 -10.83 5.46 -13.29
N LEU A 299 -10.62 6.75 -13.02
CA LEU A 299 -10.31 7.74 -14.04
C LEU A 299 -9.01 7.37 -14.78
N LYS A 300 -7.95 7.05 -14.03
CA LYS A 300 -6.60 6.75 -14.56
C LYS A 300 -6.47 5.35 -15.14
N TYR A 301 -7.16 4.39 -14.55
CA TYR A 301 -7.06 2.97 -14.89
C TYR A 301 -7.58 2.71 -16.31
N TYR A 302 -6.80 2.00 -17.13
CA TYR A 302 -7.17 1.66 -18.51
C TYR A 302 -6.53 0.35 -18.93
N ARG A 303 -7.34 -0.69 -19.16
CA ARG A 303 -6.94 -2.03 -19.62
C ARG A 303 -5.82 -2.64 -18.77
N GLY A 304 -5.91 -2.46 -17.45
CA GLY A 304 -4.89 -2.91 -16.50
C GLY A 304 -3.63 -2.06 -16.42
N GLY A 305 -3.54 -0.98 -17.20
CA GLY A 305 -2.60 0.12 -16.99
C GLY A 305 -3.17 1.21 -16.09
N PHE A 306 -2.36 2.25 -15.87
CA PHE A 306 -2.65 3.44 -15.07
C PHE A 306 -2.07 4.65 -15.82
N GLY A 307 -2.90 5.25 -16.69
CA GLY A 307 -2.51 6.28 -17.64
C GLY A 307 -2.73 7.71 -17.13
N GLY A 308 -2.23 8.68 -17.88
CA GLY A 308 -2.19 10.09 -17.49
C GLY A 308 -1.18 10.42 -16.39
N PRO A 309 -1.11 11.69 -15.93
CA PRO A 309 -0.13 12.14 -14.96
C PRO A 309 -0.35 11.53 -13.58
N THR A 310 0.75 11.27 -12.85
CA THR A 310 0.70 10.63 -11.52
C THR A 310 1.83 11.14 -10.63
N LYS A 311 1.59 11.24 -9.31
CA LYS A 311 2.69 11.46 -8.34
C LYS A 311 3.36 10.14 -7.92
N ARG A 312 4.63 10.20 -7.51
CA ARG A 312 5.48 9.03 -7.21
C ARG A 312 5.64 8.09 -8.42
N ASP A 313 5.89 8.67 -9.58
CA ASP A 313 6.05 7.93 -10.84
C ASP A 313 7.36 7.12 -10.85
N TYR A 314 7.29 5.82 -11.17
CA TYR A 314 8.47 4.98 -11.41
C TYR A 314 8.49 4.40 -12.85
N GLY A 315 7.72 5.00 -13.76
CA GLY A 315 7.76 4.74 -15.19
C GLY A 315 7.12 3.41 -15.61
N LYS A 316 6.11 2.92 -14.87
CA LYS A 316 5.49 1.61 -15.14
C LYS A 316 3.96 1.59 -15.23
N GLY A 317 3.27 2.70 -15.00
CA GLY A 317 1.81 2.78 -15.10
C GLY A 317 1.27 2.48 -16.49
N ASN A 318 1.96 2.87 -17.56
CA ASN A 318 1.50 2.74 -18.94
C ASN A 318 1.49 1.32 -19.53
N VAL A 319 1.81 0.29 -18.74
CA VAL A 319 1.74 -1.11 -19.19
C VAL A 319 0.81 -1.93 -18.31
N VAL A 320 0.17 -2.94 -18.92
CA VAL A 320 -0.75 -3.85 -18.23
C VAL A 320 -0.06 -4.49 -17.03
N TYR A 321 -0.62 -4.30 -15.83
CA TYR A 321 -0.07 -4.73 -14.55
C TYR A 321 1.31 -4.17 -14.19
N GLY A 322 1.76 -3.08 -14.82
CA GLY A 322 3.10 -2.53 -14.56
C GLY A 322 3.25 -1.83 -13.20
N SER A 323 2.18 -1.20 -12.70
CA SER A 323 2.17 -0.46 -11.43
C SER A 323 1.54 -1.25 -10.26
N ASN A 324 1.73 -0.80 -9.02
CA ASN A 324 1.10 -1.43 -7.85
C ASN A 324 -0.40 -1.17 -7.84
N THR A 325 -0.79 0.08 -8.08
CA THR A 325 -2.17 0.55 -8.04
C THR A 325 -3.03 -0.13 -9.11
N ALA A 326 -2.54 -0.29 -10.34
CA ALA A 326 -3.28 -1.03 -11.36
C ALA A 326 -3.48 -2.50 -10.99
N ARG A 327 -2.46 -3.16 -10.43
CA ARG A 327 -2.54 -4.57 -9.96
C ARG A 327 -3.45 -4.75 -8.74
N LEU A 328 -3.64 -3.72 -7.92
CA LEU A 328 -4.59 -3.73 -6.82
C LEU A 328 -6.02 -3.52 -7.34
N PHE A 329 -6.26 -2.44 -8.09
CA PHE A 329 -7.59 -2.10 -8.58
C PHE A 329 -8.13 -3.03 -9.67
N SER A 330 -7.27 -3.79 -10.37
CA SER A 330 -7.72 -4.84 -11.30
C SER A 330 -8.62 -5.89 -10.64
N LEU A 331 -8.46 -6.12 -9.33
CA LEU A 331 -9.33 -7.03 -8.58
C LEU A 331 -10.79 -6.55 -8.58
N TYR A 332 -11.02 -5.25 -8.40
CA TYR A 332 -12.36 -4.67 -8.46
C TYR A 332 -12.82 -4.41 -9.90
N PHE A 333 -12.00 -3.77 -10.73
CA PHE A 333 -12.44 -3.24 -12.02
C PHE A 333 -12.55 -4.30 -13.12
N GLY A 334 -11.63 -5.27 -13.17
CA GLY A 334 -11.74 -6.43 -14.08
C GLY A 334 -11.86 -6.10 -15.57
N ASP A 335 -11.26 -5.02 -16.07
CA ASP A 335 -11.31 -4.65 -17.50
C ASP A 335 -10.23 -5.33 -18.38
N VAL A 336 -9.47 -6.26 -17.79
CA VAL A 336 -8.32 -6.94 -18.40
C VAL A 336 -8.68 -8.39 -18.69
N THR A 337 -8.39 -8.85 -19.90
CA THR A 337 -8.57 -10.26 -20.32
C THR A 337 -7.37 -11.14 -19.96
N SER A 338 -6.16 -10.56 -19.87
CA SER A 338 -4.95 -11.28 -19.46
C SER A 338 -4.95 -11.54 -17.94
N PRO A 339 -4.50 -12.70 -17.46
CA PRO A 339 -4.36 -12.97 -16.04
C PRO A 339 -3.28 -12.08 -15.41
N ASN A 340 -3.46 -11.69 -14.14
CA ASN A 340 -2.45 -10.90 -13.41
C ASN A 340 -1.26 -11.79 -13.02
N PRO A 341 -0.06 -11.60 -13.62
CA PRO A 341 1.08 -12.51 -13.41
C PRO A 341 1.75 -12.36 -12.04
N LYS A 342 1.40 -11.29 -11.31
CA LYS A 342 1.96 -10.96 -10.00
C LYS A 342 0.97 -10.06 -9.26
N PRO A 343 -0.06 -10.59 -8.60
CA PRO A 343 -1.00 -9.79 -7.83
C PRO A 343 -0.30 -8.81 -6.86
N GLU A 344 -0.94 -7.70 -6.51
CA GLU A 344 -0.44 -6.81 -5.45
C GLU A 344 -0.75 -7.43 -4.09
N ARG A 345 0.15 -7.33 -3.10
CA ARG A 345 -0.01 -8.01 -1.81
C ARG A 345 -1.09 -7.38 -0.92
N ASP A 346 -1.34 -6.08 -1.05
CA ASP A 346 -2.38 -5.37 -0.31
C ASP A 346 -3.81 -5.77 -0.71
N ILE A 347 -3.99 -6.52 -1.81
CA ILE A 347 -5.32 -7.04 -2.17
C ILE A 347 -5.89 -8.01 -1.12
N ILE A 348 -5.07 -8.49 -0.17
CA ILE A 348 -5.57 -9.17 1.02
C ILE A 348 -6.59 -8.33 1.79
N HIS A 349 -6.42 -7.00 1.83
CA HIS A 349 -7.36 -6.07 2.46
C HIS A 349 -8.67 -5.99 1.66
N LEU A 350 -8.58 -5.98 0.33
CA LEU A 350 -9.76 -5.95 -0.56
C LEU A 350 -10.57 -7.25 -0.45
N ILE A 351 -9.90 -8.41 -0.41
CA ILE A 351 -10.50 -9.74 -0.33
C ILE A 351 -11.21 -9.97 1.02
N THR A 352 -10.63 -9.45 2.11
CA THR A 352 -11.17 -9.60 3.47
C THR A 352 -12.06 -8.43 3.91
N SER A 353 -12.41 -7.51 3.00
CA SER A 353 -13.33 -6.40 3.25
C SER A 353 -14.68 -6.62 2.57
N ASN A 354 -15.74 -6.12 3.18
CA ASN A 354 -17.06 -6.00 2.55
C ASN A 354 -17.22 -4.71 1.72
N TYR A 355 -16.20 -3.84 1.65
CA TYR A 355 -16.23 -2.70 0.75
C TYR A 355 -16.17 -3.14 -0.72
N ARG A 356 -16.99 -2.49 -1.54
CA ARG A 356 -16.95 -2.54 -3.00
C ARG A 356 -17.02 -1.10 -3.54
N PRO A 357 -16.28 -0.73 -4.60
CA PRO A 357 -16.48 0.55 -5.28
C PRO A 357 -17.93 0.72 -5.79
N PRO A 358 -18.48 1.94 -5.86
CA PRO A 358 -19.78 2.18 -6.49
C PRO A 358 -19.84 1.62 -7.92
N ALA A 359 -20.98 1.07 -8.35
CA ALA A 359 -21.09 0.46 -9.68
C ALA A 359 -20.74 1.45 -10.82
N ALA A 360 -21.09 2.73 -10.67
CA ALA A 360 -20.69 3.80 -11.59
C ALA A 360 -19.17 4.01 -11.67
N VAL A 361 -18.43 3.79 -10.57
CA VAL A 361 -16.96 3.84 -10.54
C VAL A 361 -16.35 2.63 -11.27
N VAL A 362 -16.97 1.45 -11.17
CA VAL A 362 -16.56 0.28 -11.97
C VAL A 362 -16.81 0.52 -13.47
N ALA A 363 -17.95 1.12 -13.82
CA ALA A 363 -18.26 1.51 -15.20
C ALA A 363 -17.28 2.56 -15.74
N LEU A 364 -16.93 3.58 -14.93
CA LEU A 364 -15.90 4.58 -15.23
C LEU A 364 -14.53 3.92 -15.51
N ALA A 365 -14.12 2.96 -14.67
CA ALA A 365 -12.88 2.22 -14.87
C ALA A 365 -12.87 1.43 -16.19
N ARG A 366 -14.00 0.77 -16.52
CA ARG A 366 -14.23 0.04 -17.78
C ARG A 366 -14.44 0.96 -19.00
N LYS A 367 -14.33 2.28 -18.84
CA LYS A 367 -14.59 3.32 -19.86
C LYS A 367 -15.97 3.21 -20.53
N GLN A 368 -16.98 2.85 -19.73
CA GLN A 368 -18.39 2.72 -20.12
C GLN A 368 -19.09 4.09 -20.02
N PHE A 369 -18.68 5.02 -20.88
CA PHE A 369 -19.25 6.36 -21.03
C PHE A 369 -19.03 6.82 -22.48
N ASP A 370 -19.79 7.83 -22.90
CA ASP A 370 -19.72 8.37 -24.26
C ASP A 370 -18.38 9.07 -24.52
N LYS A 371 -17.80 8.81 -25.70
CA LYS A 371 -16.45 9.25 -26.08
C LYS A 371 -16.47 9.87 -27.49
N PRO A 372 -15.64 10.89 -27.76
CA PRO A 372 -14.57 11.39 -26.91
C PRO A 372 -15.05 12.27 -25.75
N VAL A 373 -14.28 12.31 -24.66
CA VAL A 373 -14.50 13.26 -23.55
C VAL A 373 -13.17 13.78 -23.04
N GLU A 374 -13.16 15.06 -22.66
CA GLU A 374 -12.05 15.73 -21.97
C GLU A 374 -12.47 16.03 -20.52
N ILE A 375 -11.56 15.80 -19.59
CA ILE A 375 -11.73 16.09 -18.17
C ILE A 375 -10.63 17.04 -17.74
N LEU A 376 -11.03 18.21 -17.25
CA LEU A 376 -10.16 19.18 -16.61
C LEU A 376 -10.24 18.97 -15.10
N ALA A 377 -9.09 18.73 -14.47
CA ALA A 377 -8.98 18.48 -13.04
C ALA A 377 -7.87 19.34 -12.42
N THR A 378 -7.88 19.46 -11.10
CA THR A 378 -6.82 20.13 -10.34
C THR A 378 -6.27 19.19 -9.28
N LYS A 379 -5.02 19.41 -8.85
CA LYS A 379 -4.38 18.65 -7.76
C LYS A 379 -3.69 19.59 -6.76
N PRO A 380 -3.59 19.19 -5.48
CA PRO A 380 -2.92 19.97 -4.45
C PRO A 380 -1.43 19.58 -4.32
N ILE A 381 -0.72 20.29 -3.45
CA ILE A 381 0.60 19.91 -2.95
C ILE A 381 0.52 18.82 -1.86
N TYR A 382 1.68 18.32 -1.43
CA TYR A 382 1.77 17.53 -0.19
C TYR A 382 1.30 18.32 1.03
N GLU A 383 0.80 17.61 2.04
CA GLU A 383 0.37 18.19 3.32
C GLU A 383 -0.78 19.20 3.21
N ASN A 384 -1.57 19.14 2.14
CA ASN A 384 -2.72 20.02 1.84
C ASN A 384 -3.88 19.96 2.85
N TRP A 385 -3.85 19.03 3.80
CA TRP A 385 -4.75 19.00 4.95
C TRP A 385 -4.32 19.96 6.08
N LYS A 386 -3.08 20.45 6.08
CA LYS A 386 -2.64 21.49 7.02
C LYS A 386 -3.27 22.84 6.64
N PRO A 387 -3.63 23.70 7.61
CA PRO A 387 -4.20 25.02 7.33
C PRO A 387 -3.36 25.82 6.33
N GLY A 388 -4.03 26.40 5.32
CA GLY A 388 -3.43 27.14 4.20
C GLY A 388 -2.96 26.25 3.04
N GLY A 389 -2.78 24.95 3.26
CA GLY A 389 -2.43 23.98 2.22
C GLY A 389 -3.60 23.63 1.30
N GLU A 390 -4.83 23.94 1.72
CA GLU A 390 -6.07 23.69 1.00
C GLU A 390 -6.53 24.83 0.09
N GLU A 391 -5.92 26.02 0.16
CA GLU A 391 -6.50 27.26 -0.41
C GLU A 391 -6.50 27.32 -1.94
N GLN A 392 -5.53 26.68 -2.59
CA GLN A 392 -5.36 26.76 -4.04
C GLN A 392 -4.68 25.52 -4.63
N PRO A 393 -5.07 25.08 -5.83
CA PRO A 393 -4.37 24.00 -6.51
C PRO A 393 -2.99 24.45 -7.01
N ALA A 394 -2.10 23.45 -7.14
CA ALA A 394 -0.74 23.62 -7.64
C ALA A 394 -0.53 23.01 -9.03
N TYR A 395 -1.45 22.13 -9.45
CA TYR A 395 -1.41 21.42 -10.72
C TYR A 395 -2.77 21.48 -11.41
N TRP A 396 -2.75 21.60 -12.74
CA TRP A 396 -3.91 21.54 -13.62
C TRP A 396 -3.71 20.39 -14.59
N GLU A 397 -4.59 19.41 -14.53
CA GLU A 397 -4.53 18.20 -15.34
C GLU A 397 -5.61 18.24 -16.43
N THR A 398 -5.22 17.91 -17.65
CA THR A 398 -6.14 17.57 -18.73
C THR A 398 -6.02 16.07 -18.99
N SER A 399 -7.12 15.33 -18.86
CA SER A 399 -7.23 13.92 -19.26
C SER A 399 -8.22 13.77 -20.41
N PHE A 400 -7.79 13.16 -21.51
CA PHE A 400 -8.60 12.94 -22.72
C PHE A 400 -8.83 11.45 -22.96
N PHE A 401 -10.08 11.08 -23.24
CA PHE A 401 -10.50 9.70 -23.45
C PHE A 401 -11.08 9.55 -24.86
N SER A 402 -10.34 8.85 -25.72
CA SER A 402 -10.77 8.46 -27.06
C SER A 402 -11.38 7.06 -27.05
N ASN A 403 -11.95 6.64 -28.18
CA ASN A 403 -12.44 5.28 -28.38
C ASN A 403 -11.32 4.21 -28.37
N THR A 404 -10.07 4.60 -28.63
CA THR A 404 -8.92 3.69 -28.77
C THR A 404 -7.76 3.95 -27.81
N TYR A 405 -7.65 5.16 -27.24
CA TYR A 405 -6.56 5.57 -26.36
C TYR A 405 -7.03 6.50 -25.24
N GLN A 406 -6.23 6.58 -24.19
CA GLN A 406 -6.30 7.61 -23.16
C GLN A 406 -5.03 8.45 -23.25
N LEU A 407 -5.11 9.73 -22.93
CA LEU A 407 -3.95 10.61 -22.81
C LEU A 407 -4.17 11.52 -21.60
N GLY A 408 -3.10 11.92 -20.92
CA GLY A 408 -3.20 13.05 -20.01
C GLY A 408 -1.91 13.85 -19.88
N THR A 409 -2.08 15.14 -19.59
CA THR A 409 -1.02 16.14 -19.38
C THR A 409 -1.26 16.88 -18.08
N VAL A 410 -0.20 17.40 -17.46
CA VAL A 410 -0.30 18.27 -16.28
C VAL A 410 0.58 19.49 -16.41
N ALA A 411 0.03 20.65 -16.12
CA ALA A 411 0.75 21.90 -15.91
C ALA A 411 0.88 22.18 -14.41
N ALA A 412 1.98 22.80 -13.98
CA ALA A 412 2.24 23.13 -12.58
C ALA A 412 2.86 24.52 -12.45
N LYS A 413 2.69 25.17 -11.28
CA LYS A 413 3.33 26.46 -10.96
C LYS A 413 4.86 26.37 -10.79
N PHE A 414 5.41 25.16 -10.69
CA PHE A 414 6.83 24.88 -10.40
C PHE A 414 7.23 23.51 -10.96
N ALA A 415 8.53 23.26 -11.07
CA ALA A 415 9.04 21.94 -11.41
C ALA A 415 8.95 21.00 -10.19
N ASP A 416 8.35 19.81 -10.37
CA ASP A 416 8.30 18.75 -9.36
C ASP A 416 8.82 17.44 -9.97
N GLY A 417 9.97 16.97 -9.49
CA GLY A 417 10.60 15.72 -9.94
C GLY A 417 9.90 14.44 -9.46
N ASP A 418 8.90 14.56 -8.58
CA ASP A 418 8.07 13.45 -8.09
C ASP A 418 6.82 13.21 -8.97
N VAL A 419 6.63 14.02 -10.03
CA VAL A 419 5.47 13.99 -10.93
C VAL A 419 5.84 13.46 -12.32
N GLY A 420 5.16 12.40 -12.74
CA GLY A 420 5.13 11.97 -14.14
C GLY A 420 4.18 12.86 -14.93
N THR A 421 4.71 13.66 -15.86
CA THR A 421 3.95 14.76 -16.50
C THR A 421 3.11 14.36 -17.72
N PHE A 422 3.42 13.24 -18.36
CA PHE A 422 2.76 12.73 -19.57
C PHE A 422 2.81 11.20 -19.57
N LYS A 423 1.67 10.54 -19.82
CA LYS A 423 1.56 9.09 -20.07
C LYS A 423 0.45 8.80 -21.08
N LEU A 424 0.71 7.80 -21.93
CA LEU A 424 -0.22 7.15 -22.86
C LEU A 424 -0.65 5.79 -22.29
#